data_AF-A0A374UZI8-F1
#
_entry.id   AF-A0A374UZI8-F1
#
_cell.length_a   1.000
_cell.length_b   1.000
_cell.length_c   1.000
_cell.angle_alpha   90.00
_cell.angle_beta   90.00
_cell.angle_gamma   90.00
#
_symmetry.space_group_name_H-M   'P 1'
#
loop_
_entity.id
_entity.type
_entity.pdbx_description
1 polymer ?
#
loop_
_entity_poly.entity_id
_entity_poly.type
_entity_poly.pdbx_seq_one_letter_code
_entity_poly.pdbx_strand_id
1 'polypeptide(L)' 'MKQNPAPNAELGDFLTLLQEMVPVCGKHLTDRVICQCTGMSSKTYTSLKGAPYRTSCRTIR' A
#
# COMPACT_ATOMS: atom_id res chain seq x y z
N MET A 1 10.40 -23.98 -0.20
CA MET A 1 9.47 -23.43 -1.21
C MET A 1 9.77 -21.94 -1.37
N LYS A 2 10.06 -21.46 -2.58
CA LYS A 2 10.12 -20.01 -2.86
C LYS A 2 8.70 -19.49 -2.72
N GLN A 3 8.42 -18.71 -1.68
CA GLN A 3 7.15 -18.00 -1.59
C GLN A 3 7.19 -16.93 -2.68
N ASN A 4 6.43 -17.14 -3.76
CA ASN A 4 6.26 -16.09 -4.74
C ASN A 4 5.55 -14.92 -4.03
N PRO A 5 6.08 -13.69 -4.14
CA PRO A 5 5.41 -12.53 -3.58
C PRO A 5 3.99 -12.44 -4.17
N ALA A 6 3.04 -11.99 -3.34
CA ALA A 6 1.69 -11.74 -3.83
C ALA A 6 1.75 -10.76 -5.02
N PRO A 7 0.93 -10.95 -6.06
CA PRO A 7 0.92 -10.04 -7.21
C PRO A 7 0.75 -8.60 -6.74
N ASN A 8 1.63 -7.70 -7.20
CA ASN A 8 1.61 -6.27 -6.88
C ASN A 8 1.77 -5.93 -5.38
N ALA A 9 2.42 -6.78 -4.59
CA ALA A 9 2.67 -6.48 -3.17
C ALA A 9 3.45 -5.17 -2.95
N GLU A 10 4.42 -4.84 -3.82
CA GLU A 10 5.16 -3.56 -3.78
C GLU A 10 4.24 -2.34 -3.94
N LEU A 11 3.15 -2.48 -4.71
CA LEU A 11 2.15 -1.42 -4.86
C LEU A 11 1.36 -1.22 -3.55
N GLY A 12 1.05 -2.30 -2.83
CA GLY A 12 0.39 -2.23 -1.51
C GLY A 12 1.23 -1.46 -0.49
N ASP A 13 2.52 -1.76 -0.42
CA ASP A 13 3.47 -1.05 0.44
C ASP A 13 3.60 0.43 0.05
N PHE A 14 3.72 0.72 -1.25
CA PHE A 14 3.78 2.09 -1.75
C PHE A 14 2.54 2.90 -1.37
N LEU A 15 1.34 2.34 -1.52
CA LEU A 15 0.09 3.01 -1.17
C LEU A 15 -0.04 3.26 0.34
N THR A 16 0.51 2.36 1.16
CA THR A 16 0.56 2.53 2.62
C THR A 16 1.50 3.67 2.99
N LEU A 17 2.72 3.66 2.45
CA LEU A 17 3.70 4.73 2.66
C LEU A 17 3.19 6.08 2.18
N LEU A 18 2.50 6.13 1.04
CA LEU A 18 1.90 7.36 0.52
C LEU A 18 0.90 7.97 1.50
N GLN A 19 0.03 7.13 2.10
CA GLN A 19 -0.92 7.59 3.10
C GLN A 19 -0.26 8.09 4.38
N GLU A 20 0.80 7.43 4.83
CA GLU A 20 1.51 7.76 6.07
C GLU A 20 2.37 9.01 5.92
N MET A 21 3.04 9.18 4.78
CA MET A 21 4.10 10.19 4.63
C MET A 21 3.63 11.49 3.96
N VAL A 22 2.53 11.47 3.21
CA VAL A 22 2.10 12.63 2.42
C VAL A 22 0.76 13.18 2.93
N PRO A 23 0.78 14.14 3.86
CA PRO A 23 -0.42 14.88 4.24
C PRO A 23 -0.81 15.85 3.12
N VAL A 24 -2.07 15.81 2.70
CA VAL A 24 -2.66 16.78 1.77
C VAL A 24 -3.53 17.74 2.56
N CYS A 25 -3.23 19.04 2.48
CA CYS A 25 -3.90 20.08 3.29
C CYS A 25 -3.88 19.77 4.80
N GLY A 26 -2.78 19.19 5.29
CA GLY A 26 -2.61 18.84 6.71
C GLY A 26 -3.38 17.60 7.16
N LYS A 27 -3.95 16.82 6.23
CA LYS A 27 -4.68 15.58 6.53
C LYS A 27 -4.12 14.42 5.72
N HIS A 28 -4.09 13.24 6.34
CA HIS A 28 -3.72 12.02 5.63
C HIS A 28 -4.79 11.65 4.59
N LEU A 29 -4.35 11.07 3.48
CA LEU A 29 -5.25 10.57 2.45
C LEU A 29 -6.07 9.40 2.99
N THR A 30 -7.39 9.48 2.85
CA THR A 30 -8.27 8.35 3.22
C THR A 30 -8.29 7.30 2.11
N ASP A 31 -8.59 6.06 2.46
CA ASP A 31 -8.75 4.96 1.49
C ASP A 31 -9.74 5.33 0.38
N ARG A 32 -10.83 6.03 0.72
CA ARG A 32 -11.84 6.51 -0.24
C ARG A 32 -11.25 7.46 -1.28
N VAL A 33 -10.43 8.42 -0.85
CA VAL A 33 -9.79 9.40 -1.75
C VAL A 33 -8.82 8.68 -2.67
N ILE A 34 -8.01 7.77 -2.14
CA ILE A 34 -7.09 6.99 -2.97
C ILE A 34 -7.82 6.12 -3.98
N CYS A 35 -8.89 5.42 -3.57
CA CYS A 35 -9.71 4.63 -4.48
C CYS A 35 -10.29 5.49 -5.61
N GLN A 36 -10.81 6.70 -5.29
CA GLN A 36 -11.30 7.63 -6.30
C GLN A 36 -10.21 8.10 -7.26
N CYS A 37 -9.04 8.51 -6.76
CA CYS A 37 -7.94 9.02 -7.58
C CYS A 37 -7.29 7.94 -8.47
N THR A 38 -7.26 6.70 -8.00
CA THR A 38 -6.65 5.56 -8.70
C THR A 38 -7.62 4.80 -9.58
N GLY A 39 -8.92 5.09 -9.49
CA GLY A 39 -9.98 4.32 -10.18
C GLY A 39 -10.15 2.89 -9.64
N MET A 40 -9.60 2.59 -8.46
CA MET A 40 -9.70 1.26 -7.86
C MET A 40 -10.98 1.09 -7.06
N SER A 41 -11.53 -0.14 -7.09
CA SER A 41 -12.57 -0.52 -6.14
C SER A 41 -11.99 -0.64 -4.73
N SER A 42 -12.81 -0.36 -3.71
CA SER A 42 -12.39 -0.53 -2.31
C SER A 42 -11.92 -1.97 -2.02
N LYS A 43 -12.57 -2.98 -2.61
CA LYS A 43 -12.16 -4.39 -2.49
C LYS A 43 -10.74 -4.62 -3.02
N THR A 44 -10.45 -4.11 -4.22
CA THR A 44 -9.11 -4.21 -4.84
C THR A 44 -8.06 -3.52 -4.00
N TYR A 45 -8.35 -2.32 -3.52
CA TYR A 45 -7.44 -1.55 -2.68
C TYR A 45 -7.12 -2.28 -1.36
N THR A 46 -8.12 -2.80 -0.66
CA THR A 46 -7.91 -3.56 0.58
C THR A 46 -7.11 -4.83 0.34
N SER A 47 -7.36 -5.55 -0.77
CA SER A 47 -6.56 -6.73 -1.14
C SER A 47 -5.09 -6.40 -1.40
N LEU A 48 -4.78 -5.23 -1.97
CA LEU A 48 -3.40 -4.77 -2.19
C LEU A 48 -2.73 -4.36 -0.88
N LYS A 49 -3.40 -3.56 -0.05
CA LYS A 49 -2.84 -3.07 1.22
C LYS A 49 -2.61 -4.19 2.24
N GLY A 50 -3.46 -5.22 2.22
CA GLY A 50 -3.36 -6.37 3.11
C GLY A 50 -2.34 -7.44 2.67
N ALA A 51 -1.68 -7.25 1.52
CA ALA A 51 -0.65 -8.15 1.02
C ALA A 51 0.74 -7.56 1.29
N PRO A 52 1.31 -7.72 2.50
CA PRO A 52 2.62 -7.18 2.81
C PRO A 52 3.65 -7.78 1.86
N TYR A 53 4.33 -6.93 1.10
CA TYR A 53 5.54 -7.38 0.44
C TYR A 53 6.55 -7.63 1.55
N ARG A 54 6.92 -8.90 1.77
CA ARG A 54 8.08 -9.21 2.59
C ARG A 54 9.31 -8.73 1.82
N THR A 55 9.54 -7.42 1.75
CA THR A 55 10.89 -6.94 1.59
C THR A 55 11.64 -7.50 2.80
N SER A 56 12.66 -8.30 2.51
CA SER A 56 13.71 -8.58 3.46
C SER A 56 14.49 -7.28 3.74
N CYS A 57 13.82 -6.26 4.27
CA CYS A 57 14.50 -5.18 4.93
C CYS A 57 14.99 -5.78 6.24
N ARG A 58 16.18 -6.41 6.18
CA ARG A 58 17.05 -6.50 7.35
C ARG A 58 17.06 -5.10 7.94
N THR A 59 16.46 -4.95 9.10
CA THR A 59 16.61 -3.78 9.94
C THR A 59 18.10 -3.54 10.05
N ILE A 60 18.62 -2.49 9.41
CA ILE A 60 19.96 -2.01 9.71
C ILE A 60 19.81 -1.41 11.10
N ARG A 61 20.22 -2.21 12.09
CA ARG A 61 20.41 -1.77 13.47
C ARG A 61 21.69 -0.97 13.58
#